data_AF-A0A2G5SZS1-F1
#
_entry.id   AF-A0A2G5SZS1-F1
#
_cell.length_a   1.000
_cell.length_b   1.000
_cell.length_c   1.000
_cell.angle_alpha   90.00
_cell.angle_beta   90.00
_cell.angle_gamma   90.00
#
_symmetry.space_group_name_H-M   'P 1'
#
loop_
_entity.id
_entity.type
_entity.pdbx_description
1 polymer ?
#
loop_
_entity_poly.entity_id
_entity_poly.type
_entity_poly.pdbx_seq_one_letter_code
_entity_poly.pdbx_strand_id
1 'polypeptide(L)'
;MSTTTSTAAGNVKTRADIKREIYILGEQYATAMKAHQKASDNLRKLQQKKEENSENILSLTASLDRERCPEKRVITNQCIRKNKITRTKILKNLEEALKVEERRRDAMEEAEAMWKFEAMCSGEAYQENGQWKWRD
;
A
#
# COMPACT_ATOMS: atom_id res chain seq x y z
N MET A 1 29.97 16.00 -51.78
CA MET A 1 30.06 15.36 -50.46
C MET A 1 30.19 16.45 -49.43
N SER A 2 29.10 16.82 -48.77
CA SER A 2 29.09 17.85 -47.74
C SER A 2 28.88 17.16 -46.40
N THR A 3 29.89 17.17 -45.55
CA THR A 3 29.83 16.66 -44.18
C THR A 3 29.03 17.62 -43.31
N THR A 4 27.85 17.18 -42.89
CA THR A 4 27.05 17.83 -41.86
C THR A 4 27.60 17.43 -40.49
N THR A 5 28.38 18.28 -39.85
CA THR A 5 28.71 18.12 -38.44
C THR A 5 27.62 18.78 -37.61
N SER A 6 26.59 17.99 -37.25
CA SER A 6 25.62 18.38 -36.24
C SER A 6 26.28 18.24 -34.87
N THR A 7 26.76 19.35 -34.31
CA THR A 7 27.23 19.41 -32.93
C THR A 7 26.01 19.39 -32.02
N ALA A 8 25.48 18.20 -31.74
CA ALA A 8 24.52 18.01 -30.67
C ALA A 8 25.27 18.20 -29.34
N ALA A 9 25.29 19.43 -28.83
CA ALA A 9 25.61 19.72 -27.44
C ALA A 9 24.48 19.17 -26.56
N GLY A 10 24.39 17.84 -26.48
CA GLY A 10 23.59 17.18 -25.46
C GLY A 10 24.31 17.36 -24.13
N ASN A 11 23.61 17.85 -23.10
CA ASN A 11 24.09 17.80 -21.73
C ASN A 11 24.34 16.33 -21.36
N VAL A 12 25.57 15.86 -21.55
CA VAL A 12 26.01 14.54 -21.11
C VAL A 12 25.97 14.57 -19.58
N LYS A 13 24.99 13.90 -18.97
CA LYS A 13 24.92 13.74 -17.52
C LYS A 13 26.26 13.18 -17.04
N THR A 14 26.85 13.80 -16.03
CA THR A 14 28.09 13.28 -15.45
C THR A 14 27.78 12.02 -14.64
N ARG A 15 28.79 11.20 -14.38
CA ARG A 15 28.70 10.05 -13.47
C ARG A 15 28.11 10.44 -12.10
N ALA A 16 28.47 11.62 -11.59
CA ALA A 16 27.95 12.13 -10.32
C ALA A 16 26.46 12.48 -10.40
N ASP A 17 25.99 13.01 -11.53
CA ASP A 17 24.57 13.31 -11.75
C ASP A 17 23.74 12.02 -11.79
N ILE A 18 24.24 10.99 -12.47
CA ILE A 18 23.61 9.66 -12.55
C ILE A 18 23.52 9.01 -11.17
N LYS A 19 24.63 9.00 -10.40
CA LYS A 19 24.62 8.47 -9.02
C LYS A 19 23.60 9.20 -8.13
N ARG A 20 23.50 10.52 -8.27
CA ARG A 20 22.52 11.34 -7.52
C ARG A 20 21.08 10.98 -7.90
N GLU A 21 20.80 10.79 -9.19
CA GLU A 21 19.48 10.42 -9.68
C GLU A 21 19.04 9.05 -9.17
N ILE A 22 19.91 8.04 -9.25
CA ILE A 22 19.61 6.70 -8.72
C ILE A 22 19.37 6.76 -7.20
N TYR A 23 20.14 7.57 -6.46
CA TYR A 23 19.89 7.79 -5.03
C TYR A 23 18.51 8.39 -4.76
N ILE A 24 18.12 9.43 -5.50
CA ILE A 24 16.79 10.07 -5.37
C ILE A 24 15.67 9.06 -5.67
N LEU A 25 15.82 8.25 -6.73
CA LEU A 25 14.86 7.20 -7.07
C LEU A 25 14.77 6.13 -5.96
N GLY A 26 15.89 5.77 -5.35
CA GLY A 26 15.93 4.87 -4.19
C GLY A 26 15.17 5.42 -2.98
N GLU A 27 15.34 6.71 -2.67
CA GLU A 27 14.58 7.39 -1.61
C GLU A 27 13.08 7.46 -1.91
N GLN A 28 12.71 7.68 -3.18
CA GLN A 28 11.32 7.64 -3.63
C GLN A 28 10.71 6.24 -3.46
N TYR A 29 11.43 5.19 -3.86
CA TYR A 29 11.01 3.80 -3.65
C TYR A 29 10.84 3.49 -2.16
N ALA A 30 11.81 3.85 -1.30
CA ALA A 30 11.71 3.64 0.14
C ALA A 30 10.50 4.38 0.75
N THR A 31 10.18 5.56 0.25
CA THR A 31 8.99 6.32 0.65
C THR A 31 7.69 5.63 0.21
N ALA A 32 7.64 5.14 -1.03
CA ALA A 32 6.50 4.40 -1.56
C ALA A 32 6.25 3.10 -0.78
N MET A 33 7.33 2.37 -0.45
CA MET A 33 7.28 1.16 0.39
C MET A 33 6.69 1.44 1.78
N LYS A 34 7.13 2.52 2.46
CA LYS A 34 6.56 2.93 3.75
C LYS A 34 5.07 3.29 3.63
N ALA A 35 4.67 3.95 2.54
CA ALA A 35 3.28 4.32 2.30
C ALA A 35 2.40 3.09 2.05
N HIS A 36 2.89 2.13 1.26
CA HIS A 36 2.23 0.84 1.04
C HIS A 36 2.08 0.05 2.35
N GLN A 37 3.15 -0.08 3.14
CA GLN A 37 3.11 -0.75 4.45
C GLN A 37 2.05 -0.14 5.36
N LYS A 38 1.98 1.19 5.44
CA LYS A 38 0.96 1.90 6.23
C LYS A 38 -0.46 1.62 5.73
N ALA A 39 -0.67 1.57 4.41
CA ALA A 39 -1.97 1.25 3.83
C ALA A 39 -2.39 -0.20 4.14
N SER A 40 -1.46 -1.14 3.99
CA SER A 40 -1.67 -2.56 4.28
C SER A 40 -1.96 -2.81 5.77
N ASP A 41 -1.26 -2.11 6.67
CA ASP A 41 -1.55 -2.15 8.11
C ASP A 41 -2.95 -1.63 8.47
N ASN A 42 -3.38 -0.55 7.80
CA ASN A 42 -4.73 -0.01 8.00
C ASN A 42 -5.81 -0.98 7.48
N LEU A 43 -5.59 -1.60 6.32
CA LEU A 43 -6.48 -2.62 5.77
C LEU A 43 -6.63 -3.80 6.74
N ARG A 44 -5.51 -4.30 7.27
CA ARG A 44 -5.48 -5.38 8.27
C ARG A 44 -6.27 -5.02 9.54
N LYS A 45 -6.08 -3.82 10.07
CA LYS A 45 -6.85 -3.34 11.25
C LYS A 45 -8.36 -3.29 10.97
N LEU A 46 -8.77 -2.88 9.78
CA LEU A 46 -10.18 -2.86 9.40
C LEU A 46 -10.75 -4.29 9.24
N GLN A 47 -9.95 -5.23 8.73
CA GLN A 47 -10.34 -6.63 8.63
C GLN A 47 -10.56 -7.24 10.02
N GLN A 48 -9.67 -6.98 10.98
CA GLN A 48 -9.83 -7.39 12.37
C GLN A 48 -11.11 -6.83 12.98
N LYS A 49 -11.37 -5.52 12.82
CA LYS A 49 -12.62 -4.90 13.31
C LYS A 49 -13.87 -5.51 12.70
N LYS A 50 -13.82 -5.91 11.42
CA LYS A 50 -14.95 -6.60 10.76
C LYS A 50 -15.21 -7.95 11.41
N GLU A 51 -14.17 -8.71 11.72
CA GLU A 51 -14.28 -10.03 12.36
C GLU A 51 -14.86 -9.91 13.76
N GLU A 52 -14.26 -9.05 14.60
CA GLU A 52 -14.73 -8.76 15.96
C GLU A 52 -16.20 -8.28 15.96
N ASN A 53 -16.58 -7.43 15.00
CA ASN A 53 -17.96 -6.99 14.89
C ASN A 53 -18.91 -8.12 14.48
N SER A 54 -18.47 -9.02 13.60
CA SER A 54 -19.26 -10.17 13.16
C SER A 54 -19.45 -11.18 14.29
N GLU A 55 -18.40 -11.47 15.07
CA GLU A 55 -18.47 -12.28 16.28
C GLU A 55 -19.43 -11.67 17.32
N ASN A 56 -19.36 -10.36 17.53
CA ASN A 56 -20.28 -9.65 18.43
C ASN A 56 -21.74 -9.78 17.99
N ILE A 57 -22.03 -9.67 16.68
CA ILE A 57 -23.38 -9.88 16.15
C ILE A 57 -23.85 -11.31 16.40
N LEU A 58 -23.00 -12.31 16.15
CA LEU A 58 -23.32 -13.72 16.37
C LEU A 58 -23.60 -13.99 17.85
N SER A 59 -22.75 -13.49 18.75
CA SER A 59 -22.91 -13.62 20.20
C SER A 59 -24.21 -12.98 20.71
N LEU A 60 -24.52 -11.75 20.24
CA LEU A 60 -25.78 -11.07 20.59
C LEU A 60 -27.00 -11.82 20.05
N THR A 61 -26.90 -12.41 18.86
CA THR A 61 -27.99 -13.19 18.25
C THR A 61 -28.25 -14.46 19.06
N ALA A 62 -27.19 -15.21 19.41
CA ALA A 62 -27.31 -16.39 20.26
C ALA A 62 -27.88 -16.06 21.66
N SER A 63 -27.53 -14.89 22.21
CA SER A 63 -28.08 -14.39 23.48
C SER A 63 -29.56 -14.05 23.35
N LEU A 64 -29.97 -13.42 22.24
CA LEU A 64 -31.36 -13.07 21.97
C LEU A 64 -32.27 -14.31 21.88
N ASP A 65 -31.79 -15.39 21.25
CA ASP A 65 -32.55 -16.64 21.09
C ASP A 65 -32.89 -17.29 22.44
N ARG A 66 -32.01 -17.11 23.43
CA ARG A 66 -32.18 -17.66 24.79
C ARG A 66 -32.92 -16.71 25.73
N GLU A 67 -33.05 -15.42 25.37
CA GLU A 67 -33.64 -14.41 26.22
C GLU A 67 -35.17 -14.51 26.23
N ARG A 68 -35.73 -14.61 27.45
CA ARG A 68 -37.17 -14.77 27.68
C ARG A 68 -37.85 -13.46 28.09
N CYS A 69 -37.09 -12.51 28.65
CA CYS A 69 -37.61 -11.20 29.06
C CYS A 69 -37.84 -10.31 27.83
N PRO A 70 -39.09 -9.87 27.56
CA PRO A 70 -39.40 -9.04 26.39
C PRO A 70 -38.59 -7.74 26.32
N GLU A 71 -38.41 -7.05 27.44
CA GLU A 71 -37.66 -5.79 27.52
C GLU A 71 -36.20 -5.99 27.13
N LYS A 72 -35.56 -7.05 27.65
CA LYS A 72 -34.19 -7.41 27.30
C LYS A 72 -34.06 -7.81 25.83
N ARG A 73 -35.04 -8.51 25.26
CA ARG A 73 -35.06 -8.83 23.82
C ARG A 73 -35.10 -7.57 22.96
N VAL A 74 -35.87 -6.54 23.34
CA VAL A 74 -35.92 -5.26 22.62
C VAL A 74 -34.55 -4.57 22.65
N ILE A 75 -33.91 -4.52 23.82
CA ILE A 75 -32.57 -3.93 23.98
C ILE A 75 -31.54 -4.67 23.12
N THR A 76 -31.49 -6.00 23.22
CA THR A 76 -30.55 -6.83 22.45
C THR A 76 -30.76 -6.67 20.94
N ASN A 77 -32.02 -6.65 20.48
CA ASN A 77 -32.34 -6.36 19.08
C ASN A 77 -31.81 -4.99 18.62
N GLN A 78 -31.95 -3.96 19.47
CA GLN A 78 -31.40 -2.63 19.17
C GLN A 78 -29.87 -2.66 19.05
N CYS A 79 -29.19 -3.39 19.94
CA CYS A 79 -27.74 -3.59 19.88
C CYS A 79 -27.30 -4.32 18.61
N ILE A 80 -28.02 -5.36 18.19
CA ILE A 80 -27.76 -6.07 16.93
C ILE A 80 -27.92 -5.12 15.74
N ARG A 81 -28.99 -4.31 15.70
CA ARG A 81 -29.21 -3.32 14.63
C ARG A 81 -28.06 -2.31 14.56
N LYS A 82 -27.62 -1.78 15.71
CA LYS A 82 -26.47 -0.86 15.80
C LYS A 82 -25.20 -1.51 15.25
N ASN A 83 -24.90 -2.75 15.65
CA ASN A 83 -23.74 -3.47 15.14
C ASN A 83 -23.82 -3.72 13.63
N LYS A 84 -24.98 -4.08 13.08
CA LYS A 84 -25.17 -4.22 11.62
C LYS A 84 -24.89 -2.91 10.88
N ILE A 85 -25.31 -1.76 11.40
CA ILE A 85 -24.99 -0.44 10.84
C ILE A 85 -23.47 -0.19 10.87
N THR A 86 -22.82 -0.48 12.01
CA THR A 86 -21.37 -0.39 12.15
C THR A 86 -20.65 -1.30 11.14
N ARG A 87 -21.11 -2.54 10.95
CA ARG A 87 -20.59 -3.47 9.95
C ARG A 87 -20.63 -2.89 8.55
N THR A 88 -21.75 -2.28 8.15
CA THR A 88 -21.87 -1.62 6.84
C THR A 88 -20.84 -0.50 6.68
N LYS A 89 -20.59 0.30 7.72
CA LYS A 89 -19.55 1.34 7.68
C LYS A 89 -18.14 0.73 7.57
N ILE A 90 -17.85 -0.33 8.32
CA ILE A 90 -16.57 -1.04 8.24
C ILE A 90 -16.35 -1.61 6.83
N LEU A 91 -17.38 -2.21 6.22
CA LEU A 91 -17.30 -2.76 4.86
C LEU A 91 -17.00 -1.68 3.80
N LYS A 92 -17.64 -0.50 3.91
CA LYS A 92 -17.32 0.64 3.03
C LYS A 92 -15.88 1.10 3.20
N ASN A 93 -15.44 1.28 4.45
CA ASN A 93 -14.06 1.68 4.74
C ASN A 93 -13.04 0.62 4.28
N LEU A 94 -13.39 -0.67 4.33
CA LEU A 94 -12.57 -1.76 3.81
C LEU A 94 -12.39 -1.67 2.30
N GLU A 95 -13.47 -1.41 1.56
CA GLU A 95 -13.41 -1.24 0.10
C GLU A 95 -12.51 -0.05 -0.28
N GLU A 96 -12.65 1.07 0.43
CA GLU A 96 -11.80 2.25 0.23
C GLU A 96 -10.33 1.96 0.59
N ALA A 97 -10.10 1.30 1.73
CA ALA A 97 -8.75 0.95 2.16
C ALA A 97 -8.08 -0.03 1.20
N LEU A 98 -8.82 -0.98 0.62
CA LEU A 98 -8.32 -1.90 -0.39
C LEU A 98 -7.86 -1.14 -1.64
N LYS A 99 -8.70 -0.24 -2.16
CA LYS A 99 -8.33 0.61 -3.32
C LYS A 99 -7.11 1.48 -3.03
N VAL A 100 -7.00 2.01 -1.81
CA VAL A 100 -5.83 2.79 -1.39
C VAL A 100 -4.58 1.91 -1.33
N GLU A 101 -4.67 0.71 -0.78
CA GLU A 101 -3.56 -0.22 -0.68
C GLU A 101 -3.06 -0.64 -2.06
N GLU A 102 -3.95 -1.02 -2.98
CA GLU A 102 -3.62 -1.38 -4.35
C GLU A 102 -2.88 -0.24 -5.06
N ARG A 103 -3.42 0.99 -5.01
CA ARG A 103 -2.75 2.17 -5.61
C ARG A 103 -1.36 2.42 -5.02
N ARG A 104 -1.17 2.15 -3.72
CA ARG A 104 0.14 2.32 -3.06
C ARG A 104 1.10 1.19 -3.42
N ARG A 105 0.60 -0.02 -3.65
CA ARG A 105 1.37 -1.14 -4.18
C ARG A 105 1.85 -0.82 -5.59
N ASP A 106 0.95 -0.41 -6.47
CA ASP A 106 1.29 -0.07 -7.87
C ASP A 106 2.34 1.05 -7.92
N ALA A 107 2.19 2.11 -7.12
CA ALA A 107 3.17 3.19 -7.03
C ALA A 107 4.53 2.74 -6.45
N MET A 108 4.53 1.78 -5.54
CA MET A 108 5.75 1.19 -4.99
C MET A 108 6.46 0.34 -6.05
N GLU A 109 5.73 -0.49 -6.79
CA GLU A 109 6.26 -1.33 -7.87
C GLU A 109 6.82 -0.48 -9.02
N GLU A 110 6.14 0.61 -9.39
CA GLU A 110 6.62 1.56 -10.39
C GLU A 110 7.91 2.25 -9.95
N ALA A 111 7.95 2.76 -8.71
CA ALA A 111 9.16 3.38 -8.15
C ALA A 111 10.33 2.39 -8.07
N GLU A 112 10.06 1.12 -7.73
CA GLU A 112 11.06 0.06 -7.73
C GLU A 112 11.59 -0.20 -9.14
N ALA A 113 10.70 -0.31 -10.12
CA ALA A 113 11.05 -0.56 -11.51
C ALA A 113 11.91 0.57 -12.08
N MET A 114 11.53 1.83 -11.85
CA MET A 114 12.31 3.00 -12.26
C MET A 114 13.70 3.02 -11.62
N TRP A 115 13.76 2.81 -10.30
CA TRP A 115 15.02 2.78 -9.57
C TRP A 115 15.96 1.69 -10.09
N LYS A 116 15.45 0.45 -10.26
CA LYS A 116 16.21 -0.67 -10.81
C LYS A 116 16.64 -0.43 -12.26
N PHE A 117 15.76 0.11 -13.08
CA PHE A 117 16.05 0.39 -14.49
C PHE A 117 17.23 1.37 -14.63
N GLU A 118 17.16 2.51 -13.93
CA GLU A 118 18.24 3.52 -13.98
C GLU A 118 19.56 2.97 -13.41
N ALA A 119 19.47 2.19 -12.33
CA ALA A 119 20.61 1.52 -11.72
C ALA A 119 21.30 0.51 -12.68
N MET A 120 20.53 -0.26 -13.45
CA MET A 120 21.07 -1.23 -14.41
C MET A 120 21.61 -0.56 -15.67
N CYS A 121 20.88 0.40 -16.24
CA CYS A 121 21.23 1.03 -17.51
C CYS A 121 22.46 1.95 -17.39
N SER A 122 22.69 2.54 -16.22
CA SER A 122 23.87 3.37 -15.96
C SER A 122 25.17 2.57 -15.86
N GLY A 123 25.11 1.27 -15.60
CA GLY A 123 26.28 0.46 -15.26
C GLY A 123 26.90 0.79 -13.88
N GLU A 124 26.32 1.75 -13.15
CA GLU A 124 26.81 2.21 -11.84
C GLU A 124 26.39 1.29 -10.69
N ALA A 125 25.43 0.39 -10.91
CA ALA A 125 25.00 -0.58 -9.93
C ALA A 125 24.80 -1.96 -10.54
N TYR A 126 24.98 -2.99 -9.71
CA TYR A 126 24.77 -4.39 -10.08
C TYR A 126 24.15 -5.15 -8.92
N GLN A 127 23.48 -6.26 -9.22
CA GLN A 127 22.93 -7.15 -8.22
C GLN A 127 23.91 -8.30 -7.94
N GLU A 128 24.25 -8.52 -6.68
CA GLU A 128 25.09 -9.62 -6.22
C GLU A 128 24.44 -10.26 -4.99
N ASN A 129 24.20 -11.57 -5.02
CA ASN A 129 23.52 -12.32 -3.95
C ASN A 129 22.16 -11.70 -3.53
N GLY A 130 21.41 -11.16 -4.49
CA GLY A 130 20.13 -10.51 -4.24
C GLY A 130 20.21 -9.08 -3.69
N GLN A 131 21.41 -8.57 -3.38
CA GLN A 131 21.63 -7.20 -2.91
C GLN A 131 22.17 -6.30 -4.02
N TRP A 132 21.72 -5.04 -4.06
CA TRP A 132 22.26 -4.03 -4.96
C TRP A 132 23.57 -3.46 -4.43
N LYS A 133 24.59 -3.42 -5.27
CA LYS A 133 25.90 -2.83 -5.00
C LYS A 133 26.24 -1.76 -6.02
N TRP A 134 26.93 -0.73 -5.58
CA TRP A 134 27.48 0.31 -6.44
C TRP A 134 28.81 -0.15 -7.03
N ARG A 135 29.10 0.22 -8.28
CA ARG A 135 30.45 0.13 -8.85
C ARG A 135 31.23 1.37 -8.44
N ASP A 136 32.45 1.16 -7.94
CA ASP A 136 33.40 2.23 -7.62
C ASP A 136 33.85 3.01 -8.86
#